data_AF-A0A1B6ILK0-F1
#
_entry.id   AF-A0A1B6ILK0-F1
#
_cell.length_a   1.000
_cell.length_b   1.000
_cell.length_c   1.000
_cell.angle_alpha   90.00
_cell.angle_beta   90.00
_cell.angle_gamma   90.00
#
_symmetry.space_group_name_H-M   'P 1'
#
loop_
_entity.id
_entity.type
_entity.pdbx_description
1 polymer ?
#
loop_
_entity_poly.entity_id
_entity_poly.type
_entity_poly.pdbx_seq_one_letter_code
_entity_poly.pdbx_strand_id
1 'polypeptide(L)'
;IQLQALEGGKLPNIPEVRSCFPQKLLTELTHWSGLSWAAYQALGFTQQQVTRCCVSERDRFYKGTLTRDNARLTMAVAIKNSYPQLPPVFSLQAAYENRTIQA
;
A
#
# COMPACT_ATOMS: atom_id res chain seq x y z
N ILE A 1 -8.80 -0.77 -14.95
CA ILE A 1 -9.78 -1.47 -14.08
C ILE A 1 -9.24 -1.66 -12.66
N GLN A 2 -8.05 -2.22 -12.44
CA GLN A 2 -7.51 -2.43 -11.07
C GLN A 2 -7.34 -1.14 -10.26
N LEU A 3 -6.66 -0.12 -10.81
CA LEU A 3 -6.49 1.18 -10.14
C LEU A 3 -7.83 1.85 -9.84
N GLN A 4 -8.76 1.84 -10.80
CA GLN A 4 -10.10 2.38 -10.62
C GLN A 4 -10.89 1.67 -9.50
N ALA A 5 -10.73 0.36 -9.35
CA ALA A 5 -11.34 -0.36 -8.23
C ALA A 5 -10.76 0.12 -6.89
N LEU A 6 -9.43 0.26 -6.81
CA LEU A 6 -8.74 0.72 -5.61
C LEU A 6 -9.12 2.16 -5.24
N GLU A 7 -9.18 3.06 -6.22
CA GLU A 7 -9.66 4.45 -6.04
C GLU A 7 -11.11 4.49 -5.54
N GLY A 8 -11.93 3.50 -5.93
CA GLY A 8 -13.29 3.30 -5.42
C GLY A 8 -13.36 2.58 -4.06
N GLY A 9 -12.24 2.37 -3.36
CA GLY A 9 -12.17 1.69 -2.06
C GLY A 9 -12.42 0.17 -2.14
N LYS A 10 -12.30 -0.42 -3.33
CA LYS A 10 -12.57 -1.84 -3.57
C LYS A 10 -11.29 -2.56 -3.96
N LEU A 11 -11.08 -3.74 -3.37
CA LEU A 11 -10.04 -4.63 -3.87
C LEU A 11 -10.47 -5.20 -5.22
N PRO A 12 -9.59 -5.18 -6.25
CA PRO A 12 -9.91 -5.75 -7.55
C PRO A 12 -10.15 -7.25 -7.40
N ASN A 13 -11.21 -7.75 -8.04
CA ASN A 13 -11.46 -9.19 -8.12
C ASN A 13 -10.50 -9.81 -9.15
N ILE A 14 -9.65 -10.73 -8.69
CA ILE A 14 -8.68 -11.47 -9.52
C ILE A 14 -8.99 -12.96 -9.33
N PRO A 15 -9.81 -13.55 -10.22
CA PRO A 15 -10.29 -14.93 -10.06
C PRO A 15 -9.18 -15.97 -9.94
N GLU A 16 -8.06 -15.76 -10.64
CA GLU A 16 -6.92 -16.67 -10.73
C GLU A 16 -6.24 -16.89 -9.38
N VAL A 17 -6.33 -15.92 -8.47
CA VAL A 17 -5.72 -15.98 -7.13
C VAL A 17 -6.75 -16.14 -6.02
N ARG A 18 -8.03 -16.31 -6.35
CA ARG A 18 -9.12 -16.37 -5.36
C ARG A 18 -8.92 -17.52 -4.36
N SER A 19 -8.34 -18.63 -4.80
CA SER A 19 -8.01 -19.78 -3.94
C SER A 19 -6.86 -19.52 -2.96
N CYS A 20 -6.07 -18.46 -3.17
CA CYS A 20 -4.98 -18.06 -2.27
C CYS A 20 -5.46 -17.27 -1.04
N PHE A 21 -6.74 -16.88 -0.99
CA PHE A 21 -7.30 -16.02 0.05
C PHE A 21 -8.51 -16.66 0.74
N PRO A 22 -8.77 -16.33 2.01
CA PRO A 22 -9.98 -16.78 2.69
C PRO A 22 -11.23 -16.18 2.03
N GLN A 23 -12.36 -16.88 2.17
CA GLN A 23 -13.64 -16.43 1.60
C GLN A 23 -14.16 -15.13 2.23
N LYS A 24 -13.79 -14.85 3.49
CA LYS A 24 -14.23 -13.67 4.23
C LYS A 24 -13.03 -12.78 4.58
N LEU A 25 -13.10 -11.52 4.17
CA LEU A 25 -12.16 -10.47 4.54
C LEU A 25 -12.84 -9.56 5.57
N LEU A 26 -12.13 -9.23 6.64
CA LEU A 26 -12.63 -8.36 7.71
C LEU A 26 -12.10 -6.92 7.62
N THR A 27 -11.16 -6.68 6.72
CA THR A 27 -10.50 -5.40 6.53
C THR A 27 -11.01 -4.72 5.28
N GLU A 28 -11.24 -3.42 5.35
CA GLU A 28 -11.73 -2.62 4.22
C GLU A 28 -10.68 -1.60 3.77
N LEU A 29 -10.57 -1.41 2.46
CA LEU A 29 -9.75 -0.35 1.86
C LEU A 29 -10.54 0.95 1.90
N THR A 30 -10.21 1.82 2.85
CA THR A 30 -10.94 3.08 3.05
C THR A 30 -10.35 4.24 2.27
N HIS A 31 -9.09 4.13 1.85
CA HIS A 31 -8.43 5.19 1.09
C HIS A 31 -7.36 4.62 0.16
N TRP A 32 -7.32 5.16 -1.06
CA TRP A 32 -6.27 4.91 -2.03
C TRP A 32 -6.03 6.19 -2.84
N SER A 33 -4.80 6.68 -2.87
CA SER A 33 -4.46 7.90 -3.60
C SER A 33 -3.04 7.83 -4.17
N GLY A 34 -2.78 8.63 -5.21
CA GLY A 34 -1.41 8.88 -5.66
C GLY A 34 -0.60 9.64 -4.61
N LEU A 35 0.72 9.48 -4.66
CA LEU A 35 1.70 10.25 -3.88
C LEU A 35 2.76 10.83 -4.83
N SER A 36 3.27 12.01 -4.49
CA SER A 36 4.52 12.50 -5.08
C SER A 36 5.72 11.86 -4.40
N TRP A 37 6.88 11.89 -5.05
CA TRP A 37 8.14 11.42 -4.45
C TRP A 37 8.45 12.12 -3.11
N ALA A 38 8.32 13.45 -3.07
CA ALA A 38 8.55 14.22 -1.84
C ALA A 38 7.58 13.81 -0.71
N ALA A 39 6.30 13.57 -1.04
CA ALA A 39 5.33 13.10 -0.06
C ALA A 39 5.61 11.67 0.42
N TYR A 40 6.09 10.79 -0.47
CA TYR A 40 6.52 9.44 -0.10
C TYR A 40 7.72 9.47 0.85
N GLN A 41 8.73 10.31 0.57
CA GLN A 41 9.89 10.49 1.46
C GLN A 41 9.51 11.11 2.80
N ALA A 42 8.52 11.98 2.86
CA ALA A 42 8.08 12.58 4.12
C ALA A 42 7.44 11.57 5.11
N LEU A 43 7.07 10.38 4.64
CA LEU A 43 6.51 9.33 5.50
C LEU A 43 7.64 8.64 6.28
N GLY A 44 7.67 8.77 7.60
CA GLY A 44 8.73 8.17 8.43
C GLY A 44 8.92 6.66 8.23
N PHE A 45 7.84 5.92 7.94
CA PHE A 45 7.88 4.48 7.73
C PHE A 45 8.41 4.06 6.34
N THR A 46 8.74 4.99 5.44
CA THR A 46 9.34 4.69 4.12
C THR A 46 10.86 4.84 4.11
N GLN A 47 11.44 5.41 5.18
CA GLN A 47 12.86 5.81 5.22
C GLN A 47 13.83 4.65 4.94
N GLN A 48 13.53 3.43 5.38
CA GLN A 48 14.36 2.26 5.09
C GLN A 48 14.43 1.98 3.59
N GLN A 49 13.33 2.12 2.85
CA GLN A 49 13.29 1.88 1.41
C GLN A 49 14.04 2.97 0.64
N VAL A 50 13.94 4.22 1.10
CA VAL A 50 14.66 5.36 0.52
C VAL A 50 16.16 5.21 0.76
N THR A 51 16.58 4.93 2.00
CA THR A 51 17.99 4.85 2.39
C THR A 51 18.72 3.67 1.73
N ARG A 52 18.01 2.55 1.50
CA ARG A 52 18.55 1.37 0.82
C ARG A 52 18.45 1.45 -0.70
N CYS A 53 18.02 2.58 -1.26
CA CYS A 53 17.80 2.77 -2.70
C CYS A 53 16.86 1.72 -3.33
N CYS A 54 15.93 1.16 -2.54
CA CYS A 54 14.93 0.22 -3.04
C CYS A 54 13.89 0.92 -3.93
N VAL A 55 13.75 2.24 -3.78
CA VAL A 55 12.82 3.10 -4.52
C VAL A 55 13.53 4.35 -5.03
N SER A 56 13.02 4.95 -6.10
CA SER A 56 13.57 6.16 -6.71
C SER A 56 12.47 7.11 -7.18
N GLU A 57 12.78 8.38 -7.38
CA GLU A 57 11.82 9.39 -7.88
C GLU A 57 11.13 9.04 -9.21
N ARG A 58 11.70 8.10 -9.99
CA ARG A 58 11.16 7.63 -11.27
C ARG A 58 10.04 6.60 -11.10
N ASP A 59 9.84 6.11 -9.88
CA ASP A 59 8.80 5.14 -9.54
C ASP A 59 7.45 5.86 -9.36
N ARG A 60 6.36 5.10 -9.48
CA ARG A 60 5.01 5.60 -9.18
C ARG A 60 4.66 5.29 -7.74
N PHE A 61 4.15 6.28 -7.01
CA PHE A 61 3.86 6.15 -5.59
C PHE A 61 2.37 6.25 -5.31
N TYR A 62 1.90 5.41 -4.39
CA TYR A 62 0.52 5.40 -3.91
C TYR A 62 0.49 5.27 -2.38
N LYS A 63 -0.58 5.79 -1.77
CA LYS A 63 -0.90 5.59 -0.36
C LYS A 63 -2.20 4.84 -0.24
N GLY A 64 -2.18 3.75 0.51
CA GLY A 64 -3.37 2.99 0.87
C GLY A 64 -3.66 3.05 2.36
N THR A 65 -4.92 2.94 2.76
CA THR A 65 -5.29 2.70 4.16
C THR A 65 -6.32 1.58 4.24
N LEU A 66 -5.97 0.54 4.98
CA LEU A 66 -6.89 -0.51 5.39
C LEU A 66 -7.34 -0.25 6.83
N THR A 67 -8.60 -0.52 7.13
CA THR A 67 -9.12 -0.41 8.50
C THR A 67 -9.88 -1.67 8.89
N ARG A 68 -9.89 -1.93 10.19
CA ARG A 68 -10.72 -2.95 10.84
C ARG A 68 -10.92 -2.53 12.29
N ASP A 69 -12.16 -2.22 12.67
CA ASP A 69 -12.50 -1.79 14.02
C ASP A 69 -11.57 -0.63 14.47
N ASN A 70 -10.79 -0.83 15.54
CA ASN A 70 -9.82 0.14 16.08
C ASN A 70 -8.41 0.02 15.47
N ALA A 71 -8.23 -0.84 14.46
CA ALA A 71 -6.98 -1.03 13.74
C ALA A 71 -6.96 -0.26 12.42
N ARG A 72 -5.82 0.36 12.12
CA ARG A 72 -5.54 1.03 10.86
C ARG A 72 -4.18 0.59 10.34
N LEU A 73 -4.12 0.11 9.10
CA LEU A 73 -2.87 -0.16 8.40
C LEU A 73 -2.73 0.85 7.25
N THR A 74 -1.78 1.76 7.39
CA THR A 74 -1.37 2.66 6.31
C THR A 74 -0.23 2.01 5.55
N MET A 75 -0.32 2.04 4.22
CA MET A 75 0.71 1.55 3.33
C MET A 75 1.16 2.62 2.35
N ALA A 76 2.44 2.65 2.05
CA ALA A 76 2.99 3.37 0.92
C ALA A 76 3.52 2.34 -0.08
N VAL A 77 3.11 2.47 -1.34
CA VAL A 77 3.40 1.51 -2.41
C VAL A 77 4.20 2.22 -3.49
N ALA A 78 5.37 1.68 -3.81
CA ALA A 78 6.19 2.14 -4.92
C ALA A 78 6.16 1.10 -6.05
N ILE A 79 5.76 1.52 -7.25
CA ILE A 79 5.68 0.68 -8.44
C ILE A 79 6.75 1.14 -9.42
N LYS A 80 7.68 0.22 -9.74
CA LYS A 80 8.74 0.49 -10.72
C LYS A 80 8.19 0.42 -12.14
N ASN A 81 8.84 1.14 -13.06
CA ASN A 81 8.51 1.10 -14.48
C ASN A 81 8.74 -0.30 -15.11
N SER A 82 9.49 -1.18 -14.45
CA SER A 82 9.69 -2.57 -14.85
C SER A 82 8.55 -3.51 -14.42
N TYR A 83 7.50 -3.03 -13.75
CA TYR A 83 6.32 -3.85 -13.45
C TYR A 83 5.71 -4.42 -14.75
N PRO A 84 5.39 -5.72 -14.82
CA PRO A 84 5.29 -6.70 -13.72
C PRO A 84 6.57 -7.52 -13.43
N GLN A 85 7.69 -7.25 -14.09
CA GLN A 85 8.94 -8.02 -13.90
C GLN A 85 9.51 -7.86 -12.48
N LEU A 86 9.38 -6.67 -11.89
CA LEU A 86 9.66 -6.43 -10.47
C LEU A 86 8.36 -6.15 -9.72
N PRO A 87 8.16 -6.75 -8.53
CA PRO A 87 6.97 -6.50 -7.74
C PRO A 87 6.99 -5.09 -7.12
N PRO A 88 5.83 -4.55 -6.75
CA PRO A 88 5.76 -3.31 -5.98
C PRO A 88 6.45 -3.44 -4.62
N VAL A 89 7.06 -2.35 -4.17
CA VAL A 89 7.65 -2.26 -2.83
C VAL A 89 6.63 -1.65 -1.88
N PHE A 90 6.38 -2.33 -0.77
CA PHE A 90 5.46 -1.88 0.28
C PHE A 90 6.24 -1.37 1.49
N SER A 91 5.76 -0.30 2.09
CA SER A 91 6.17 0.17 3.42
C SER A 91 4.94 0.32 4.28
N LEU A 92 4.97 -0.21 5.50
CA LEU A 92 3.77 -0.39 6.31
C LEU A 92 3.86 0.35 7.64
N GLN A 93 2.74 0.90 8.06
CA GLN A 93 2.55 1.44 9.39
C GLN A 93 1.20 0.97 9.91
N ALA A 94 1.23 0.19 10.98
CA ALA A 94 0.03 -0.24 11.69
C ALA A 94 -0.22 0.68 12.88
N ALA A 95 -1.48 0.98 13.15
CA ALA A 95 -1.93 1.67 14.35
C ALA A 95 -3.08 0.89 14.97
N TYR A 96 -3.04 0.69 16.29
CA TYR A 96 -4.11 0.05 17.06
C TYR A 96 -4.27 0.78 18.38
N GLU A 97 -5.49 1.22 18.71
CA GLU A 97 -5.78 1.97 19.96
C GLU A 97 -4.80 3.13 20.20
N ASN A 98 -4.49 3.90 19.15
CA ASN A 98 -3.52 5.02 19.14
C ASN A 98 -2.04 4.63 19.35
N ARG A 99 -1.69 3.34 19.36
CA ARG A 99 -0.30 2.86 19.33
C ARG A 99 0.13 2.58 17.90
N THR A 100 1.25 3.15 17.48
CA THR A 100 1.77 3.02 16.10
C THR A 100 2.98 2.09 16.06
N ILE A 101 2.98 1.15 15.11
CA ILE A 101 4.05 0.19 14.80
C ILE A 101 4.42 0.38 13.33
N GLN A 102 5.72 0.38 13.03
CA GLN A 102 6.25 0.56 11.66
C GLN A 102 6.99 -0.71 11.22
N ALA A 103 6.82 -1.11 9.97
CA ALA A 103 7.46 -2.29 9.37
C ALA A 103 7.92 -2.01 7.92
#